data_AF-A0A3L8AVN4-F1
#
_entry.id   AF-A0A3L8AVN4-F1
#
_cell.length_a   1.000
_cell.length_b   1.000
_cell.length_c   1.000
_cell.angle_alpha   90.00
_cell.angle_beta   90.00
_cell.angle_gamma   90.00
#
_symmetry.space_group_name_H-M   'P 1'
#
loop_
_entity.id
_entity.type
_entity.pdbx_description
1 polymer ?
#
loop_
_entity_poly.entity_id
_entity_poly.type
_entity_poly.pdbx_seq_one_letter_code
_entity_poly.pdbx_strand_id
1 'polypeptide(L)'
;MFGCSSGSTKLSITTIGAGIVTSSLTGIECGGNFESCSAEFDQNESITLYAQASDGYIFSGWSGDCSGIDSCTINITGAHAVGASFVVSGTDITPPSEPIGLLNAVDSSEISIAWEESSDDITGQSQLTYNIYIAESRENLLNDSNLAYQVMGNEPLYVSKPNASPGTEYFAAIVAIDESLNQSTASISRTVTPMDTPSIREDISIFFSDEEGWPLPYYNEEISLYEFILPATTPLPVVGSYIAFPSSDDDNAYMLTAVIKIMEEDTQYVLEARPAILMEISDDLNITGSHEINPGKIQLTTPAAEDLAKTKAPRT
;
A
#
# COMPACT_ATOMS: atom_id res chain seq x y z
N MET A 1 -7.13 22.58 -44.76
CA MET A 1 -6.91 22.94 -43.35
C MET A 1 -6.53 21.65 -42.64
N PHE A 2 -5.25 21.45 -42.34
CA PHE A 2 -4.82 20.39 -41.44
C PHE A 2 -5.09 20.90 -40.01
N GLY A 3 -6.07 20.32 -39.33
CA GLY A 3 -6.28 20.61 -37.91
C GLY A 3 -5.16 19.94 -37.13
N CYS A 4 -4.28 20.73 -36.53
CA CYS A 4 -3.46 20.22 -35.44
C CYS A 4 -4.42 19.94 -34.28
N SER A 5 -4.55 18.68 -33.88
CA SER A 5 -5.06 18.36 -32.56
C SER A 5 -4.09 18.99 -31.57
N SER A 6 -4.54 19.97 -30.79
CA SER A 6 -3.82 20.32 -29.56
C SER A 6 -3.73 19.05 -28.73
N GLY A 7 -2.52 18.61 -28.40
CA GLY A 7 -2.34 17.53 -27.42
C GLY A 7 -2.60 18.13 -26.05
N SER A 8 -3.48 17.52 -25.26
CA SER A 8 -3.61 17.88 -23.84
C SER A 8 -2.69 17.00 -23.00
N THR A 9 -2.11 17.55 -21.93
CA THR A 9 -1.22 16.80 -21.04
C THR A 9 -1.45 17.11 -19.57
N LYS A 10 -1.23 16.09 -18.73
CA LYS A 10 -1.49 16.09 -17.29
C LYS A 10 -0.43 16.84 -16.48
N LEU A 11 -0.89 17.72 -15.59
CA LEU A 11 -0.12 18.23 -14.44
C LEU A 11 -0.66 17.60 -13.16
N SER A 12 0.22 17.03 -12.34
CA SER A 12 -0.13 16.43 -11.04
C SER A 12 0.62 17.14 -9.91
N ILE A 13 -0.10 17.43 -8.81
CA ILE A 13 0.42 18.09 -7.62
C ILE A 13 0.36 17.13 -6.44
N THR A 14 1.43 17.12 -5.64
CA THR A 14 1.45 16.51 -4.31
C THR A 14 1.70 17.58 -3.26
N THR A 15 1.01 17.49 -2.13
CA THR A 15 1.16 18.43 -1.01
C THR A 15 1.59 17.69 0.25
N ILE A 16 2.57 18.23 0.97
CA ILE A 16 2.95 17.77 2.31
C ILE A 16 2.60 18.87 3.32
N GLY A 17 2.01 18.47 4.45
CA GLY A 17 1.51 19.40 5.48
C GLY A 17 0.28 20.21 5.03
N ALA A 18 -0.19 21.11 5.90
CA ALA A 18 -1.47 21.80 5.67
C ALA A 18 -1.31 23.09 4.85
N GLY A 19 -1.79 23.06 3.61
CA GLY A 19 -1.90 24.21 2.73
C GLY A 19 -2.68 23.91 1.46
N ILE A 20 -2.83 24.92 0.61
CA ILE A 20 -3.57 24.83 -0.66
C ILE A 20 -2.66 25.33 -1.78
N VAL A 21 -2.59 24.55 -2.86
CA VAL A 21 -1.98 24.92 -4.13
C VAL A 21 -3.08 25.26 -5.14
N THR A 22 -2.98 26.42 -5.79
CA THR A 22 -3.89 26.85 -6.85
C THR A 22 -3.13 27.18 -8.14
N SER A 23 -3.75 27.02 -9.30
CA SER A 23 -3.18 27.43 -10.59
C SER A 23 -3.80 28.71 -11.16
N SER A 24 -3.06 29.40 -12.02
CA SER A 24 -3.53 30.57 -12.79
C SER A 24 -4.65 30.24 -13.78
N LEU A 25 -4.73 28.99 -14.24
CA LEU A 25 -5.84 28.44 -15.03
C LEU A 25 -6.72 27.57 -14.12
N THR A 26 -7.98 27.40 -14.45
CA THR A 26 -8.88 26.52 -13.69
C THR A 26 -8.43 25.06 -13.84
N GLY A 27 -8.38 24.31 -12.74
CA GLY A 27 -8.10 22.87 -12.79
C GLY A 27 -7.31 22.35 -11.58
N ILE A 28 -6.43 23.17 -11.00
CA ILE A 28 -5.67 22.81 -9.79
C ILE A 28 -6.17 23.63 -8.60
N GLU A 29 -6.67 22.92 -7.60
CA GLU A 29 -6.94 23.38 -6.24
C GLU A 29 -6.72 22.18 -5.31
N CYS A 30 -5.48 22.05 -4.81
CA CYS A 30 -4.97 20.84 -4.18
C CYS A 30 -4.52 21.10 -2.74
N GLY A 31 -4.98 20.28 -1.80
CA GLY A 31 -4.60 20.35 -0.39
C GLY A 31 -5.73 20.87 0.52
N GLY A 32 -5.58 20.69 1.83
CA GLY A 32 -6.65 20.96 2.79
C GLY A 32 -7.87 20.07 2.56
N ASN A 33 -9.04 20.67 2.32
CA ASN A 33 -10.28 19.94 1.99
C ASN A 33 -10.53 19.85 0.47
N PHE A 34 -9.55 20.20 -0.35
CA PHE A 34 -9.68 20.25 -1.81
C PHE A 34 -8.90 19.12 -2.48
N GLU A 35 -9.58 18.36 -3.34
CA GLU A 35 -9.05 17.13 -3.95
C GLU A 35 -8.60 17.31 -5.41
N SER A 36 -8.65 18.53 -5.97
CA SER A 36 -8.29 18.79 -7.37
C SER A 36 -6.78 18.92 -7.55
N CYS A 37 -6.09 17.80 -7.33
CA CYS A 37 -4.62 17.68 -7.38
C CYS A 37 -4.07 17.29 -8.75
N SER A 38 -4.91 17.12 -9.77
CA SER A 38 -4.43 16.96 -11.13
C SER A 38 -5.41 17.50 -12.17
N ALA A 39 -4.89 18.04 -13.26
CA ALA A 39 -5.67 18.55 -14.38
C ALA A 39 -4.93 18.39 -15.71
N GLU A 40 -5.70 18.38 -16.80
CA GLU A 40 -5.23 18.31 -18.18
C GLU A 40 -5.20 19.72 -18.77
N PHE A 41 -4.08 20.09 -19.40
CA PHE A 41 -3.85 21.41 -19.98
C PHE A 41 -3.41 21.29 -21.44
N ASP A 42 -3.63 22.33 -22.24
CA ASP A 42 -3.22 22.32 -23.64
C ASP A 42 -1.69 22.46 -23.76
N GLN A 43 -1.10 21.76 -24.74
CA GLN A 43 0.34 21.86 -24.96
C GLN A 43 0.76 23.29 -25.32
N ASN A 44 1.86 23.74 -24.71
CA ASN A 44 2.42 25.09 -24.75
C ASN A 44 1.66 26.14 -23.93
N GLU A 45 0.67 25.74 -23.11
CA GLU A 45 0.16 26.62 -22.07
C GLU A 45 1.23 26.89 -21.00
N SER A 46 1.21 28.10 -20.46
CA SER A 46 2.07 28.51 -19.36
C SER A 46 1.22 28.69 -18.11
N ILE A 47 1.48 27.87 -17.10
CA ILE A 47 0.68 27.78 -15.88
C ILE A 47 1.52 28.25 -14.72
N THR A 48 0.97 29.15 -13.91
CA THR A 48 1.60 29.57 -12.65
C THR A 48 0.86 28.96 -11.46
N LEU A 49 1.61 28.31 -10.58
CA LEU A 49 1.15 27.73 -9.32
C LEU A 49 1.42 28.69 -8.17
N TYR A 50 0.45 28.80 -7.27
CA TYR A 50 0.51 29.59 -6.05
C TYR A 50 0.26 28.69 -4.86
N ALA A 51 1.08 28.82 -3.83
CA ALA A 51 0.91 28.11 -2.56
C ALA A 51 0.40 29.07 -1.49
N GLN A 52 -0.62 28.64 -0.74
CA GLN A 52 -1.14 29.33 0.44
C GLN A 52 -1.12 28.37 1.62
N ALA A 53 -0.30 28.68 2.62
CA ALA A 53 -0.26 27.90 3.86
C ALA A 53 -1.54 28.08 4.68
N SER A 54 -1.97 27.02 5.37
CA SER A 54 -3.06 27.10 6.33
C SER A 54 -2.62 27.84 7.60
N ASP A 55 -3.58 28.24 8.44
CA ASP A 55 -3.28 28.85 9.73
C ASP A 55 -2.37 27.94 10.56
N GLY A 56 -1.27 28.50 11.08
CA GLY A 56 -0.27 27.73 11.82
C GLY A 56 0.75 27.03 10.94
N TYR A 57 0.78 27.26 9.62
CA TYR A 57 1.77 26.71 8.69
C TYR A 57 2.50 27.82 7.90
N ILE A 58 3.67 27.50 7.37
CA ILE A 58 4.42 28.29 6.40
C ILE A 58 4.73 27.45 5.17
N PHE A 59 4.75 28.08 3.99
CA PHE A 59 5.18 27.39 2.77
C PHE A 59 6.71 27.26 2.77
N SER A 60 7.22 26.03 2.75
CA SER A 60 8.66 25.74 2.83
C SER A 60 9.32 25.58 1.45
N GLY A 61 8.53 25.27 0.41
CA GLY A 61 8.99 25.33 -0.98
C GLY A 61 8.36 24.31 -1.93
N TRP A 62 8.74 24.42 -3.20
CA TRP A 62 8.37 23.50 -4.27
C TRP A 62 9.43 22.41 -4.51
N SER A 63 9.00 21.28 -5.08
CA SER A 63 9.85 20.20 -5.59
C SER A 63 9.32 19.64 -6.92
N GLY A 64 10.07 18.70 -7.52
CA GLY A 64 9.75 18.13 -8.84
C GLY A 64 10.11 19.08 -9.98
N ASP A 65 9.14 19.38 -10.84
CA ASP A 65 9.31 20.33 -11.96
C ASP A 65 9.41 21.81 -11.52
N CYS A 66 9.24 22.06 -10.22
CA CYS A 66 9.35 23.36 -9.57
C CYS A 66 10.42 23.36 -8.48
N SER A 67 10.94 24.54 -8.14
CA SER A 67 11.85 24.72 -7.01
C SER A 67 11.76 26.13 -6.43
N GLY A 68 12.26 26.32 -5.21
CA GLY A 68 12.23 27.60 -4.51
C GLY A 68 10.92 27.84 -3.75
N ILE A 69 10.71 29.07 -3.29
CA ILE A 69 9.58 29.47 -2.43
C ILE A 69 8.63 30.48 -3.08
N ASP A 70 9.03 31.04 -4.23
CA ASP A 70 8.19 31.96 -5.01
C ASP A 70 7.16 31.17 -5.84
N SER A 71 6.19 31.84 -6.47
CA SER A 71 5.26 31.18 -7.40
C SER A 71 5.99 30.39 -8.49
N CYS A 72 5.54 29.17 -8.80
CA CYS A 72 6.17 28.35 -9.83
C CYS A 72 5.47 28.48 -11.18
N THR A 73 6.20 28.80 -12.25
CA THR A 73 5.65 28.81 -13.62
C THR A 73 6.18 27.63 -14.44
N ILE A 74 5.27 26.86 -15.04
CA ILE A 74 5.55 25.66 -15.83
C ILE A 74 5.03 25.87 -17.24
N ASN A 75 5.81 25.45 -18.23
CA ASN A 75 5.34 25.39 -19.62
C ASN A 75 4.97 23.94 -19.94
N ILE A 76 3.69 23.69 -20.25
CA ILE A 76 3.16 22.34 -20.48
C ILE A 76 3.69 21.81 -21.81
N THR A 77 4.80 21.09 -21.73
CA THR A 77 5.45 20.47 -22.89
C THR A 77 5.29 18.95 -22.88
N GLY A 78 4.94 18.39 -21.73
CA GLY A 78 4.64 16.99 -21.47
C GLY A 78 3.93 16.84 -20.12
N ALA A 79 3.92 15.62 -19.58
CA ALA A 79 3.38 15.36 -18.26
C ALA A 79 4.31 15.96 -17.20
N HIS A 80 3.71 16.64 -16.23
CA HIS A 80 4.45 17.36 -15.19
C HIS A 80 4.01 16.92 -13.80
N ALA A 81 4.96 16.89 -12.87
CA ALA A 81 4.77 16.53 -11.47
C ALA A 81 5.44 17.55 -10.56
N VAL A 82 4.67 18.13 -9.64
CA VAL A 82 5.14 19.17 -8.71
C VAL A 82 4.76 18.82 -7.29
N GLY A 83 5.72 18.90 -6.38
CA GLY A 83 5.47 18.85 -4.95
C GLY A 83 5.42 20.24 -4.34
N ALA A 84 4.57 20.42 -3.33
CA ALA A 84 4.47 21.62 -2.52
C ALA A 84 4.52 21.24 -1.04
N SER A 85 5.38 21.89 -0.26
CA SER A 85 5.53 21.56 1.15
C SER A 85 5.14 22.73 2.05
N PHE A 86 4.32 22.43 3.06
CA PHE A 86 3.89 23.34 4.10
C PHE A 86 4.37 22.79 5.44
N VAL A 87 5.00 23.63 6.25
CA VAL A 87 5.50 23.24 7.58
C VAL A 87 4.82 23.97 8.70
N VAL A 88 4.63 23.33 9.85
CA VAL A 88 4.09 23.99 11.05
C VAL A 88 4.93 25.23 11.38
N SER A 89 4.25 26.30 11.75
CA SER A 89 4.83 27.54 12.27
C SER A 89 5.34 27.29 13.70
N GLY A 90 6.49 26.62 13.81
CA GLY A 90 7.10 26.20 15.07
C GLY A 90 8.54 25.74 14.86
N THR A 91 9.28 25.50 15.95
CA THR A 91 10.62 24.89 15.91
C THR A 91 10.53 23.45 16.33
N ASP A 92 9.77 22.67 15.59
CA ASP A 92 9.83 21.22 15.67
C ASP A 92 10.97 20.77 14.76
N ILE A 93 11.95 20.11 15.37
CA ILE A 93 13.21 19.67 14.73
C ILE A 93 13.46 18.18 14.98
N THR A 94 12.51 17.51 15.61
CA THR A 94 12.59 16.14 16.05
C THR A 94 12.01 15.26 14.95
N PRO A 95 12.79 14.34 14.36
CA PRO A 95 12.23 13.43 13.38
C PRO A 95 11.26 12.43 14.00
N PRO A 96 10.24 11.98 13.24
CA PRO A 96 9.44 10.83 13.59
C PRO A 96 10.28 9.58 13.85
N SER A 97 9.72 8.66 14.63
CA SER A 97 10.30 7.32 14.79
C SER A 97 10.39 6.60 13.43
N GLU A 98 11.42 5.78 13.24
CA GLU A 98 11.56 4.93 12.05
C GLU A 98 10.32 4.04 11.86
N PRO A 99 9.67 4.06 10.69
CA PRO A 99 8.58 3.15 10.39
C PRO A 99 9.05 1.70 10.47
N ILE A 100 8.29 0.83 11.10
CA ILE A 100 8.61 -0.60 11.08
C ILE A 100 7.92 -1.19 9.85
N GLY A 101 8.68 -1.25 8.75
CA GLY A 101 8.19 -1.68 7.44
C GLY A 101 8.49 -3.14 7.09
N LEU A 102 7.56 -3.76 6.38
CA LEU A 102 7.62 -5.11 5.83
C LEU A 102 7.34 -5.04 4.32
N LEU A 103 8.25 -5.57 3.50
CA LEU A 103 8.07 -5.74 2.05
C LEU A 103 7.94 -7.22 1.73
N ASN A 104 6.89 -7.59 1.01
CA ASN A 104 6.55 -8.95 0.64
C ASN A 104 6.35 -9.07 -0.87
N ALA A 105 6.72 -10.22 -1.45
CA ALA A 105 6.21 -10.60 -2.77
C ALA A 105 4.84 -11.26 -2.58
N VAL A 106 3.85 -10.82 -3.36
CA VAL A 106 2.49 -11.39 -3.36
C VAL A 106 2.44 -12.54 -4.36
N ASP A 107 2.88 -12.26 -5.59
CA ASP A 107 3.07 -13.25 -6.66
C ASP A 107 4.19 -12.82 -7.61
N SER A 108 4.30 -13.46 -8.78
CA SER A 108 5.33 -13.16 -9.78
C SER A 108 5.21 -11.76 -10.41
N SER A 109 4.09 -11.09 -10.19
CA SER A 109 3.69 -9.81 -10.79
C SER A 109 3.28 -8.74 -9.78
N GLU A 110 3.29 -9.03 -8.47
CA GLU A 110 2.90 -8.07 -7.44
C GLU A 110 3.78 -8.18 -6.19
N ILE A 111 4.13 -7.02 -5.62
CA ILE A 111 4.73 -6.91 -4.28
C ILE A 111 3.86 -6.02 -3.40
N SER A 112 3.82 -6.29 -2.09
CA SER A 112 3.11 -5.49 -1.10
C SER A 112 4.06 -4.96 -0.03
N ILE A 113 3.82 -3.74 0.42
CA ILE A 113 4.57 -3.07 1.48
C ILE A 113 3.58 -2.68 2.56
N ALA A 114 3.78 -3.14 3.78
CA ALA A 114 2.98 -2.76 4.94
C ALA A 114 3.92 -2.23 6.03
N TRP A 115 3.43 -1.33 6.89
CA TRP A 115 4.24 -0.82 7.99
C TRP A 115 3.39 -0.46 9.19
N GLU A 116 4.04 -0.40 10.35
CA GLU A 116 3.42 0.13 11.58
C GLU A 116 3.51 1.66 11.60
N GLU A 117 2.52 2.29 12.23
CA GLU A 117 2.51 3.73 12.47
C GLU A 117 3.78 4.19 13.20
N SER A 118 4.44 5.20 12.65
CA SER A 118 5.44 5.99 13.36
C SER A 118 4.80 6.87 14.42
N SER A 119 5.60 7.30 15.39
CA SER A 119 5.23 8.28 16.40
C SER A 119 6.13 9.50 16.29
N ASP A 120 5.61 10.65 16.71
CA ASP A 120 6.32 11.90 16.77
C ASP A 120 5.94 12.65 18.05
N ASP A 121 6.77 13.61 18.50
CA ASP A 121 6.52 14.34 19.74
C ASP A 121 5.55 15.52 19.58
N ILE A 122 5.36 16.01 18.36
CA ILE A 122 4.46 17.14 18.05
C ILE A 122 3.39 16.75 17.02
N THR A 123 3.78 16.09 15.94
CA THR A 123 2.88 15.71 14.86
C THR A 123 2.05 14.48 15.24
N GLY A 124 0.73 14.59 15.10
CA GLY A 124 -0.16 13.46 15.33
C GLY A 124 0.07 12.32 14.33
N GLN A 125 -0.11 11.06 14.75
CA GLN A 125 0.14 9.88 13.92
C GLN A 125 -0.59 9.93 12.57
N SER A 126 -1.87 10.35 12.58
CA SER A 126 -2.69 10.48 11.37
C SER A 126 -2.26 11.60 10.42
N GLN A 127 -1.35 12.48 10.86
CA GLN A 127 -0.83 13.61 10.10
C GLN A 127 0.58 13.33 9.56
N LEU A 128 1.22 12.24 9.98
CA LEU A 128 2.48 11.80 9.41
C LEU A 128 2.30 11.41 7.95
N THR A 129 3.25 11.81 7.12
CA THR A 129 3.32 11.41 5.71
C THR A 129 4.41 10.36 5.55
N TYR A 130 4.10 9.26 4.86
CA TYR A 130 5.05 8.21 4.53
C TYR A 130 5.40 8.29 3.05
N ASN A 131 6.69 8.43 2.77
CA ASN A 131 7.23 8.25 1.41
C ASN A 131 7.73 6.82 1.26
N ILE A 132 7.22 6.12 0.24
CA ILE A 132 7.60 4.74 -0.09
C ILE A 132 8.40 4.76 -1.39
N TYR A 133 9.66 4.37 -1.30
CA TYR A 133 10.57 4.25 -2.44
C TYR A 133 10.71 2.79 -2.83
N ILE A 134 10.67 2.47 -4.12
CA ILE A 134 10.82 1.10 -4.62
C ILE A 134 11.79 1.07 -5.80
N ALA A 135 12.78 0.17 -5.77
CA ALA A 135 13.74 -0.01 -6.85
C ALA A 135 14.23 -1.46 -6.95
N GLU A 136 14.79 -1.83 -8.10
CA GLU A 136 15.44 -3.13 -8.34
C GLU A 136 16.91 -3.16 -7.88
N SER A 137 17.34 -2.11 -7.17
CA SER A 137 18.67 -1.99 -6.58
C SER A 137 18.60 -1.17 -5.30
N ARG A 138 19.45 -1.53 -4.32
CA ARG A 138 19.63 -0.73 -3.11
C ARG A 138 20.37 0.58 -3.37
N GLU A 139 21.17 0.65 -4.42
CA GLU A 139 21.94 1.84 -4.75
C GLU A 139 21.00 2.98 -5.16
N ASN A 140 21.13 4.13 -4.50
CA ASN A 140 20.29 5.31 -4.72
C ASN A 140 18.78 5.05 -4.51
N LEU A 141 18.41 4.12 -3.62
CA LEU A 141 17.01 3.77 -3.34
C LEU A 141 16.15 5.00 -3.00
N LEU A 142 16.67 5.94 -2.20
CA LEU A 142 15.97 7.17 -1.77
C LEU A 142 15.96 8.31 -2.81
N ASN A 143 16.21 8.02 -4.09
CA ASN A 143 16.08 9.01 -5.16
C ASN A 143 14.60 9.31 -5.45
N ASP A 144 14.27 10.56 -5.78
CA ASP A 144 12.91 10.97 -6.16
C ASP A 144 12.34 10.17 -7.35
N SER A 145 13.19 9.67 -8.26
CA SER A 145 12.76 8.80 -9.36
C SER A 145 12.20 7.45 -8.89
N ASN A 146 12.54 7.04 -7.67
CA ASN A 146 12.10 5.78 -7.06
C ASN A 146 10.93 5.99 -6.09
N LEU A 147 10.51 7.24 -5.84
CA LEU A 147 9.33 7.53 -5.01
C LEU A 147 8.10 6.95 -5.71
N ALA A 148 7.60 5.85 -5.17
CA ALA A 148 6.50 5.09 -5.77
C ALA A 148 5.15 5.50 -5.20
N TYR A 149 5.10 5.76 -3.88
CA TYR A 149 3.88 6.13 -3.19
C TYR A 149 4.15 7.18 -2.11
N GLN A 150 3.11 7.98 -1.84
CA GLN A 150 3.04 8.88 -0.70
C GLN A 150 1.70 8.63 -0.01
N VAL A 151 1.74 8.29 1.29
CA VAL A 151 0.58 7.84 2.06
C VAL A 151 0.51 8.66 3.34
N MET A 152 -0.67 9.19 3.69
CA MET A 152 -0.87 9.82 4.99
C MET A 152 -1.11 8.74 6.05
N GLY A 153 -0.84 9.02 7.32
CA GLY A 153 -0.97 8.08 8.43
C GLY A 153 -2.40 7.65 8.78
N ASN A 154 -3.34 7.70 7.84
CA ASN A 154 -4.67 7.15 8.01
C ASN A 154 -4.70 5.69 7.57
N GLU A 155 -5.22 4.82 8.44
CA GLU A 155 -5.36 3.38 8.16
C GLU A 155 -6.23 3.12 6.90
N PRO A 156 -5.84 2.14 6.04
CA PRO A 156 -4.82 1.14 6.30
C PRO A 156 -3.39 1.49 5.81
N LEU A 157 -2.36 1.18 6.60
CA LEU A 157 -0.94 1.42 6.26
C LEU A 157 -0.32 0.31 5.40
N TYR A 158 -0.73 0.23 4.15
CA TYR A 158 -0.07 -0.61 3.15
C TYR A 158 -0.17 -0.02 1.73
N VAL A 159 0.71 -0.50 0.85
CA VAL A 159 0.63 -0.27 -0.59
C VAL A 159 0.92 -1.56 -1.35
N SER A 160 0.23 -1.76 -2.47
CA SER A 160 0.53 -2.80 -3.45
C SER A 160 1.18 -2.18 -4.68
N LYS A 161 2.31 -2.75 -5.11
CA LYS A 161 2.95 -2.47 -6.39
C LYS A 161 2.63 -3.60 -7.38
N PRO A 162 1.65 -3.38 -8.28
CA PRO A 162 1.40 -4.31 -9.38
C PRO A 162 2.46 -4.19 -10.47
N ASN A 163 2.42 -5.12 -11.41
CA ASN A 163 3.34 -5.21 -12.57
C ASN A 163 4.82 -5.31 -12.16
N ALA A 164 5.11 -6.02 -11.08
CA ALA A 164 6.45 -6.46 -10.76
C ALA A 164 6.93 -7.45 -11.83
N SER A 165 8.25 -7.50 -12.06
CA SER A 165 8.85 -8.46 -12.97
C SER A 165 9.06 -9.80 -12.25
N PRO A 166 8.73 -10.96 -12.84
CA PRO A 166 9.02 -12.26 -12.24
C PRO A 166 10.52 -12.47 -11.99
N GLY A 167 10.87 -13.16 -10.89
CA GLY A 167 12.26 -13.49 -10.56
C GLY A 167 13.16 -12.29 -10.23
N THR A 168 12.56 -11.14 -9.91
CA THR A 168 13.28 -9.86 -9.75
C THR A 168 13.37 -9.49 -8.27
N GLU A 169 14.56 -9.08 -7.84
CA GLU A 169 14.79 -8.55 -6.49
C GLU A 169 14.33 -7.08 -6.44
N TYR A 170 13.49 -6.76 -5.47
CA TYR A 170 13.03 -5.42 -5.17
C TYR A 170 13.47 -5.00 -3.78
N PHE A 171 13.87 -3.74 -3.66
CA PHE A 171 14.13 -3.04 -2.40
C PHE A 171 13.04 -2.00 -2.20
N ALA A 172 12.53 -1.89 -0.98
CA ALA A 172 11.66 -0.80 -0.57
C ALA A 172 12.27 -0.03 0.59
N ALA A 173 12.09 1.29 0.58
CA ALA A 173 12.38 2.14 1.72
C ALA A 173 11.14 2.93 2.13
N ILE A 174 10.91 3.05 3.44
CA ILE A 174 9.83 3.86 4.00
C ILE A 174 10.45 4.95 4.87
N VAL A 175 10.02 6.18 4.66
CA VAL A 175 10.45 7.35 5.44
C VAL A 175 9.20 8.06 5.96
N ALA A 176 9.08 8.20 7.28
CA ALA A 176 8.06 9.03 7.90
C ALA A 176 8.51 10.50 7.93
N ILE A 177 7.58 11.39 7.64
CA ILE A 177 7.78 12.83 7.53
C ILE A 177 6.72 13.48 8.41
N ASP A 178 7.17 14.30 9.36
CA ASP A 178 6.27 15.10 10.19
C ASP A 178 5.73 16.33 9.46
N GLU A 179 4.85 17.09 10.13
CA GLU A 179 4.33 18.33 9.57
C GLU A 179 5.37 19.47 9.59
N SER A 180 6.60 19.21 10.03
CA SER A 180 7.74 20.14 10.05
C SER A 180 8.82 19.77 9.02
N LEU A 181 8.57 18.71 8.24
CA LEU A 181 9.47 18.06 7.27
C LEU A 181 10.73 17.43 7.86
N ASN A 182 10.78 17.17 9.17
CA ASN A 182 11.81 16.28 9.69
C ASN A 182 11.50 14.85 9.22
N GLN A 183 12.54 14.17 8.77
CA GLN A 183 12.44 12.84 8.19
C GLN A 183 13.03 11.81 9.14
N SER A 184 12.30 10.74 9.37
CA SER A 184 12.80 9.58 10.10
C SER A 184 14.03 8.98 9.42
N THR A 185 14.73 8.10 10.12
CA THR A 185 15.62 7.16 9.43
C THR A 185 14.78 6.29 8.49
N ALA A 186 15.33 5.95 7.32
CA ALA A 186 14.65 5.11 6.35
C ALA A 186 14.68 3.64 6.77
N SER A 187 13.49 3.04 6.87
CA SER A 187 13.34 1.60 7.04
C SER A 187 13.47 0.91 5.70
N ILE A 188 14.45 0.01 5.55
CA ILE A 188 14.76 -0.63 4.26
C ILE A 188 14.54 -2.14 4.35
N SER A 189 13.72 -2.65 3.44
CA SER A 189 13.42 -4.07 3.29
C SER A 189 13.63 -4.52 1.84
N ARG A 190 13.67 -5.84 1.60
CA ARG A 190 13.80 -6.40 0.26
C ARG A 190 13.03 -7.71 0.10
N THR A 191 12.60 -7.97 -1.12
CA THR A 191 11.93 -9.22 -1.51
C THR A 191 12.35 -9.65 -2.92
N VAL A 192 12.06 -10.89 -3.29
CA VAL A 192 12.24 -11.40 -4.66
C VAL A 192 10.91 -11.96 -5.12
N THR A 193 10.40 -11.49 -6.26
CA THR A 193 9.22 -12.09 -6.88
C THR A 193 9.53 -13.49 -7.37
N PRO A 194 8.61 -14.47 -7.24
CA PRO A 194 8.82 -15.79 -7.82
C PRO A 194 8.90 -15.72 -9.36
N MET A 195 9.62 -16.66 -9.96
CA MET A 195 9.80 -16.74 -11.42
C MET A 195 8.52 -17.16 -12.15
N ASP A 196 7.72 -18.00 -11.49
CA ASP A 196 6.46 -18.54 -11.98
C ASP A 196 5.34 -18.24 -10.97
N THR A 197 4.09 -18.32 -11.41
CA THR A 197 2.95 -18.30 -10.49
C THR A 197 3.10 -19.47 -9.50
N PRO A 198 3.12 -19.22 -8.19
CA PRO A 198 3.37 -20.27 -7.20
C PRO A 198 2.30 -21.37 -7.29
N SER A 199 2.72 -22.64 -7.29
CA SER A 199 1.77 -23.75 -7.13
C SER A 199 1.34 -23.88 -5.67
N ILE A 200 0.14 -24.38 -5.43
CA ILE A 200 -0.31 -24.70 -4.07
C ILE A 200 0.06 -26.15 -3.76
N ARG A 201 0.68 -26.40 -2.60
CA ARG A 201 1.08 -27.75 -2.16
C ARG A 201 -0.11 -28.70 -2.20
N GLU A 202 0.14 -29.95 -2.60
CA GLU A 202 -0.90 -30.96 -2.76
C GLU A 202 -1.56 -31.40 -1.44
N ASP A 203 -0.90 -31.18 -0.30
CA ASP A 203 -1.37 -31.54 1.04
C ASP A 203 -2.30 -30.51 1.67
N ILE A 204 -2.56 -29.40 0.97
CA ILE A 204 -3.34 -28.27 1.49
C ILE A 204 -4.81 -28.43 1.15
N SER A 205 -5.66 -28.09 2.12
CA SER A 205 -7.11 -27.96 1.96
C SER A 205 -7.52 -26.51 2.20
N ILE A 206 -8.26 -25.94 1.25
CA ILE A 206 -8.76 -24.57 1.31
C ILE A 206 -10.29 -24.59 1.28
N PHE A 207 -10.93 -24.04 2.31
CA PHE A 207 -12.38 -23.86 2.38
C PHE A 207 -12.74 -22.44 1.93
N PHE A 208 -13.73 -22.31 1.06
CA PHE A 208 -14.29 -21.02 0.65
C PHE A 208 -15.53 -20.73 1.50
N SER A 209 -15.45 -19.73 2.37
CA SER A 209 -16.49 -19.47 3.38
C SER A 209 -17.87 -19.20 2.77
N ASP A 210 -17.92 -18.54 1.61
CA ASP A 210 -19.14 -18.23 0.88
C ASP A 210 -19.75 -19.47 0.20
N GLU A 211 -18.91 -20.36 -0.37
CA GLU A 211 -19.33 -21.63 -0.94
C GLU A 211 -19.88 -22.60 0.13
N GLU A 212 -19.29 -22.57 1.33
CA GLU A 212 -19.74 -23.35 2.49
C GLU A 212 -20.93 -22.71 3.24
N GLY A 213 -21.30 -21.47 2.89
CA GLY A 213 -22.37 -20.71 3.54
C GLY A 213 -22.05 -20.26 4.97
N TRP A 214 -20.77 -20.08 5.28
CA TRP A 214 -20.27 -19.63 6.57
C TRP A 214 -20.35 -18.09 6.70
N PRO A 215 -20.59 -17.58 7.91
CA PRO A 215 -20.54 -16.14 8.16
C PRO A 215 -19.10 -15.62 8.02
N LEU A 216 -18.97 -14.33 7.70
CA LEU A 216 -17.68 -13.64 7.72
C LEU A 216 -17.06 -13.68 9.13
N PRO A 217 -15.73 -13.80 9.24
CA PRO A 217 -15.05 -13.82 10.53
C PRO A 217 -15.07 -12.46 11.21
N TYR A 218 -14.96 -12.47 12.53
CA TYR A 218 -14.62 -11.30 13.32
C TYR A 218 -13.09 -11.21 13.49
N TYR A 219 -12.51 -10.02 13.34
CA TYR A 219 -11.08 -9.80 13.63
C TYR A 219 -10.92 -9.34 15.08
N ASN A 220 -10.23 -10.15 15.88
CA ASN A 220 -9.93 -9.86 17.28
C ASN A 220 -8.58 -9.14 17.36
N GLU A 221 -8.62 -7.82 17.56
CA GLU A 221 -7.43 -6.96 17.63
C GLU A 221 -6.52 -7.26 18.83
N GLU A 222 -7.04 -7.81 19.93
CA GLU A 222 -6.25 -8.08 21.15
C GLU A 222 -5.24 -9.22 20.94
N ILE A 223 -5.62 -10.20 20.12
CA ILE A 223 -4.80 -11.40 19.85
C ILE A 223 -4.35 -11.50 18.37
N SER A 224 -4.74 -10.54 17.53
CA SER A 224 -4.43 -10.47 16.10
C SER A 224 -4.86 -11.71 15.30
N LEU A 225 -6.05 -12.24 15.57
CA LEU A 225 -6.60 -13.43 14.93
C LEU A 225 -8.01 -13.19 14.38
N TYR A 226 -8.36 -13.94 13.34
CA TYR A 226 -9.72 -14.07 12.84
C TYR A 226 -10.45 -15.18 13.59
N GLU A 227 -11.65 -14.88 14.06
CA GLU A 227 -12.54 -15.82 14.72
C GLU A 227 -13.72 -16.16 13.79
N PHE A 228 -13.83 -17.44 13.41
CA PHE A 228 -14.95 -17.96 12.65
C PHE A 228 -15.89 -18.72 13.59
N ILE A 229 -17.18 -18.35 13.57
CA ILE A 229 -18.23 -19.03 14.33
C ILE A 229 -19.03 -19.88 13.35
N LEU A 230 -18.78 -21.18 13.35
CA LEU A 230 -19.33 -22.12 12.39
C LEU A 230 -20.41 -23.01 13.02
N PRO A 231 -21.50 -23.32 12.29
CA PRO A 231 -22.43 -24.36 12.72
C PRO A 231 -21.75 -25.73 12.68
N ALA A 232 -22.25 -26.69 13.47
CA ALA A 232 -21.77 -28.07 13.42
C ALA A 232 -22.20 -28.76 12.11
N THR A 233 -21.41 -28.63 11.05
CA THR A 233 -21.62 -29.25 9.73
C THR A 233 -20.41 -30.09 9.30
N THR A 234 -20.59 -30.93 8.27
CA THR A 234 -19.51 -31.69 7.63
C THR A 234 -19.41 -31.31 6.14
N PRO A 235 -18.21 -31.01 5.60
CA PRO A 235 -16.90 -31.09 6.26
C PRO A 235 -16.53 -29.84 7.08
N LEU A 236 -16.03 -30.05 8.31
CA LEU A 236 -15.45 -28.98 9.15
C LEU A 236 -13.95 -28.85 8.83
N PRO A 237 -13.37 -27.64 8.85
CA PRO A 237 -11.92 -27.45 8.79
C PRO A 237 -11.19 -28.21 9.90
N VAL A 238 -9.92 -28.51 9.65
CA VAL A 238 -8.99 -29.06 10.64
C VAL A 238 -7.86 -28.06 10.89
N VAL A 239 -7.18 -28.15 12.04
CA VAL A 239 -5.98 -27.33 12.29
C VAL A 239 -4.94 -27.59 11.19
N GLY A 240 -4.41 -26.51 10.60
CA GLY A 240 -3.49 -26.56 9.46
C GLY A 240 -4.17 -26.48 8.08
N SER A 241 -5.50 -26.52 8.01
CA SER A 241 -6.25 -26.15 6.80
C SER A 241 -6.42 -24.63 6.70
N TYR A 242 -6.91 -24.17 5.55
CA TYR A 242 -7.03 -22.74 5.26
C TYR A 242 -8.47 -22.37 4.95
N ILE A 243 -8.85 -21.13 5.29
CA ILE A 243 -10.15 -20.55 4.97
C ILE A 243 -9.93 -19.29 4.15
N ALA A 244 -10.53 -19.27 2.96
CA ALA A 244 -10.66 -18.10 2.10
C ALA A 244 -12.02 -17.44 2.35
N PHE A 245 -12.03 -16.15 2.68
CA PHE A 245 -13.26 -15.38 2.85
C PHE A 245 -13.21 -14.05 2.08
N PRO A 246 -14.36 -13.53 1.60
CA PRO A 246 -14.39 -12.26 0.87
C PRO A 246 -13.73 -11.13 1.65
N SER A 247 -12.83 -10.40 1.00
CA SER A 247 -12.14 -9.24 1.59
C SER A 247 -13.13 -8.10 1.81
N SER A 248 -12.97 -7.37 2.92
CA SER A 248 -13.69 -6.10 3.13
C SER A 248 -13.12 -4.96 2.28
N ASP A 249 -11.89 -5.10 1.82
CA ASP A 249 -11.11 -4.02 1.22
C ASP A 249 -11.19 -4.04 -0.31
N ASP A 250 -11.56 -5.19 -0.89
CA ASP A 250 -11.76 -5.38 -2.33
C ASP A 250 -12.86 -6.42 -2.57
N ASP A 251 -13.95 -6.00 -3.20
CA ASP A 251 -15.12 -6.83 -3.52
C ASP A 251 -14.79 -8.03 -4.42
N ASN A 252 -13.63 -8.04 -5.09
CA ASN A 252 -13.19 -9.14 -5.96
C ASN A 252 -12.02 -9.94 -5.37
N ALA A 253 -11.66 -9.73 -4.10
CA ALA A 253 -10.56 -10.43 -3.46
C ALA A 253 -11.04 -11.35 -2.33
N TYR A 254 -10.33 -12.46 -2.13
CA TYR A 254 -10.46 -13.27 -0.92
C TYR A 254 -9.25 -13.10 -0.01
N MET A 255 -9.48 -13.09 1.30
CA MET A 255 -8.45 -13.19 2.31
C MET A 255 -8.26 -14.66 2.72
N LEU A 256 -7.03 -15.19 2.58
CA LEU A 256 -6.68 -16.53 3.03
C LEU A 256 -6.12 -16.52 4.46
N THR A 257 -6.65 -17.40 5.30
CA THR A 257 -6.23 -17.58 6.70
C THR A 257 -5.91 -19.03 7.00
N ALA A 258 -4.96 -19.28 7.90
CA ALA A 258 -4.58 -20.60 8.38
C ALA A 258 -5.27 -20.90 9.71
N VAL A 259 -6.03 -21.98 9.79
CA VAL A 259 -6.71 -22.42 11.01
C VAL A 259 -5.67 -22.95 11.99
N ILE A 260 -5.53 -22.28 13.13
CA ILE A 260 -4.56 -22.65 14.16
C ILE A 260 -5.18 -23.35 15.36
N LYS A 261 -6.49 -23.15 15.57
CA LYS A 261 -7.20 -23.73 16.70
C LYS A 261 -8.69 -23.87 16.40
N ILE A 262 -9.28 -24.93 16.93
CA ILE A 262 -10.71 -25.21 16.83
C ILE A 262 -11.21 -25.52 18.24
N MET A 263 -12.23 -24.79 18.67
CA MET A 263 -12.91 -24.97 19.94
C MET A 263 -14.33 -25.43 19.67
N GLU A 264 -14.73 -26.53 20.31
CA GLU A 264 -16.11 -27.03 20.27
C GLU A 264 -16.90 -26.40 21.41
N GLU A 265 -17.98 -25.71 21.06
CA GLU A 265 -18.99 -25.21 21.99
C GLU A 265 -20.30 -25.98 21.80
N ASP A 266 -21.24 -25.85 22.74
CA ASP A 266 -22.45 -26.70 22.83
C ASP A 266 -23.27 -26.79 21.53
N THR A 267 -23.23 -25.78 20.65
CA THR A 267 -23.98 -25.74 19.38
C THR A 267 -23.19 -25.23 18.18
N GLN A 268 -21.90 -24.92 18.35
CA GLN A 268 -21.09 -24.25 17.32
C GLN A 268 -19.60 -24.57 17.49
N TYR A 269 -18.83 -24.32 16.46
CA TYR A 269 -17.37 -24.34 16.50
C TYR A 269 -16.83 -22.92 16.40
N VAL A 270 -15.87 -22.60 17.25
CA VAL A 270 -15.10 -21.35 17.17
C VAL A 270 -13.71 -21.70 16.67
N LEU A 271 -13.37 -21.20 15.48
CA LEU A 271 -12.06 -21.39 14.87
C LEU A 271 -11.27 -20.10 15.01
N GLU A 272 -10.07 -20.19 15.55
CA GLU A 272 -9.10 -19.09 15.49
C GLU A 272 -8.17 -19.35 14.31
N ALA A 273 -7.99 -18.33 13.46
CA ALA A 273 -7.15 -18.39 12.29
C ALA A 273 -6.28 -17.14 12.20
N ARG A 274 -5.01 -17.31 11.83
CA ARG A 274 -4.11 -16.20 11.50
C ARG A 274 -4.06 -15.99 10.00
N PRO A 275 -3.60 -14.83 9.51
CA PRO A 275 -3.20 -14.68 8.11
C PRO A 275 -2.32 -15.84 7.62
N ALA A 276 -2.66 -16.41 6.47
CA ALA A 276 -1.86 -17.43 5.81
C ALA A 276 -0.57 -16.82 5.26
N ILE A 277 0.48 -17.63 5.09
CA ILE A 277 1.76 -17.17 4.51
C ILE A 277 2.11 -17.97 3.27
N LEU A 278 2.69 -17.31 2.27
CA LEU A 278 2.93 -17.92 0.97
C LEU A 278 3.84 -19.15 1.04
N MET A 279 4.85 -19.13 1.91
CA MET A 279 5.74 -20.28 2.15
C MET A 279 5.04 -21.48 2.78
N GLU A 280 3.95 -21.28 3.51
CA GLU A 280 3.18 -22.40 4.05
C GLU A 280 2.29 -23.02 2.97
N ILE A 281 2.00 -22.29 1.90
CA ILE A 281 1.08 -22.77 0.87
C ILE A 281 1.72 -23.20 -0.45
N SER A 282 2.99 -22.88 -0.68
CA SER A 282 3.68 -23.20 -1.95
C SER A 282 5.06 -23.83 -1.73
N ASP A 283 5.33 -24.93 -2.45
CA ASP A 283 6.65 -25.59 -2.49
C ASP A 283 7.59 -24.98 -3.54
N ASP A 284 7.07 -24.20 -4.50
CA ASP A 284 7.79 -23.74 -5.69
C ASP A 284 8.51 -22.39 -5.50
N LEU A 285 8.51 -21.87 -4.28
CA LEU A 285 9.23 -20.66 -3.93
C LEU A 285 10.73 -20.95 -3.86
N ASN A 286 11.40 -20.96 -5.02
CA ASN A 286 12.85 -21.10 -5.12
C ASN A 286 13.55 -19.81 -4.66
N ILE A 287 13.46 -19.50 -3.36
CA ILE A 287 14.00 -18.29 -2.75
C ILE A 287 15.44 -18.57 -2.34
N THR A 288 16.40 -18.18 -3.18
CA THR A 288 17.81 -18.25 -2.85
C THR A 288 18.21 -17.10 -1.91
N GLY A 289 18.36 -17.40 -0.62
CA GLY A 289 18.93 -16.47 0.36
C GLY A 289 18.20 -16.53 1.70
N SER A 290 18.93 -16.77 2.80
CA SER A 290 18.39 -16.83 4.16
C SER A 290 17.75 -15.51 4.58
N HIS A 291 16.44 -15.36 4.42
CA HIS A 291 15.73 -14.15 4.86
C HIS A 291 14.41 -14.53 5.51
N GLU A 292 14.20 -13.98 6.70
CA GLU A 292 13.01 -14.12 7.52
C GLU A 292 11.82 -13.57 6.75
N ILE A 293 11.05 -14.47 6.13
CA ILE A 293 9.74 -14.17 5.60
C ILE A 293 8.78 -14.32 6.79
N ASN A 294 8.25 -13.19 7.26
CA ASN A 294 7.18 -13.14 8.26
C ASN A 294 5.88 -12.69 7.56
N PRO A 295 4.70 -12.93 8.17
CA PRO A 295 3.58 -13.61 7.57
C PRO A 295 2.65 -12.61 6.88
N GLY A 296 2.95 -12.20 5.64
CA GLY A 296 2.08 -11.32 4.88
C GLY A 296 0.73 -11.98 4.55
N LYS A 297 -0.36 -11.28 4.82
CA LYS A 297 -1.74 -11.62 4.45
C LYS A 297 -1.82 -12.02 2.96
N ILE A 298 -2.17 -13.27 2.65
CA ILE A 298 -2.40 -13.70 1.25
C ILE A 298 -3.79 -13.30 0.79
N GLN A 299 -3.88 -12.33 -0.12
CA GLN A 299 -5.13 -12.03 -0.83
C GLN A 299 -5.15 -12.72 -2.19
N LEU A 300 -6.26 -13.40 -2.51
CA LEU A 300 -6.54 -13.95 -3.84
C LEU A 300 -7.25 -12.86 -4.64
N THR A 301 -6.48 -12.03 -5.34
CA THR A 301 -6.97 -10.83 -6.06
C THR A 301 -7.21 -11.08 -7.55
N THR A 302 -6.88 -12.27 -8.07
CA THR A 302 -7.04 -12.61 -9.48
C THR A 302 -7.88 -13.87 -9.67
N PRO A 303 -8.65 -13.98 -10.77
CA PRO A 303 -9.39 -15.20 -11.08
C PRO A 303 -8.49 -16.44 -11.19
N ALA A 304 -7.25 -16.29 -11.65
CA ALA A 304 -6.30 -17.40 -11.76
C ALA A 304 -5.83 -17.89 -10.38
N ALA A 305 -5.61 -17.00 -9.42
CA ALA A 305 -5.27 -17.36 -8.04
C ALA A 305 -6.46 -18.02 -7.34
N GLU A 306 -7.67 -17.51 -7.56
CA GLU A 306 -8.91 -18.11 -7.06
C GLU A 306 -9.12 -19.52 -7.65
N ASP A 307 -9.04 -19.68 -8.97
CA ASP A 307 -9.18 -20.97 -9.66
C ASP A 307 -8.15 -21.99 -9.15
N LEU A 308 -6.90 -21.56 -8.94
CA LEU A 308 -5.85 -22.41 -8.39
C LEU A 308 -6.17 -22.84 -6.95
N ALA A 309 -6.61 -21.92 -6.09
CA ALA A 309 -7.02 -22.21 -4.72
C ALA A 309 -8.22 -23.17 -4.67
N LYS A 310 -9.20 -23.00 -5.58
CA LYS A 310 -10.35 -23.89 -5.71
C LYS A 310 -9.99 -25.32 -6.10
N THR A 311 -8.85 -25.55 -6.75
CA THR A 311 -8.36 -26.92 -6.98
C THR A 311 -8.04 -27.69 -5.69
N LYS A 312 -7.84 -26.97 -4.58
CA LYS A 312 -7.56 -27.50 -3.24
C LYS A 312 -8.79 -27.50 -2.33
N ALA A 313 -9.97 -27.22 -2.86
CA ALA A 313 -11.21 -27.39 -2.12
C ALA A 313 -11.36 -28.87 -1.68
N PRO A 314 -11.76 -29.14 -0.42
CA PRO A 314 -12.02 -30.50 0.03
C PRO A 314 -13.02 -31.17 -0.90
N ARG A 315 -12.67 -32.34 -1.45
CA ARG A 315 -13.61 -33.12 -2.23
C ARG A 315 -14.61 -33.78 -1.28
N THR A 316 -15.87 -33.37 -1.36
CA THR A 316 -17.02 -34.01 -0.70
C THR A 316 -17.20 -35.46 -1.10
#